data_AF-A0A942Y737-F1
#
_entry.id   AF-A0A942Y737-F1
#
_cell.length_a   1.000
_cell.length_b   1.000
_cell.length_c   1.000
_cell.angle_alpha   90.00
_cell.angle_beta   90.00
_cell.angle_gamma   90.00
#
_symmetry.space_group_name_H-M   'P 1'
#
loop_
_entity.id
_entity.type
_entity.pdbx_description
1 polymer ?
#
loop_
_entity_poly.entity_id
_entity_poly.type
_entity_poly.pdbx_seq_one_letter_code
_entity_poly.pdbx_strand_id
1 'polypeptide(L)' 'MMRFFKNLFVEHCPKCNKELETHKSNLLSSVVVKSCPEQHYQKEYHPAFETYIESDTVS' A
#
# COMPACT_ATOMS: atom_id res chain seq x y z
N MET A 1 -22.77 13.06 -4.84
CA MET A 1 -21.54 13.85 -4.67
C MET A 1 -20.55 12.98 -3.91
N MET A 2 -19.47 12.48 -4.52
CA MET A 2 -18.28 11.85 -3.86
C MET A 2 -17.43 11.12 -4.94
N ARG A 3 -16.74 11.87 -5.79
CA ARG A 3 -15.73 11.33 -6.74
C ARG A 3 -14.29 11.78 -6.41
N PHE A 4 -14.10 12.56 -5.34
CA PHE A 4 -12.86 13.25 -5.02
C PHE A 4 -11.94 12.53 -4.02
N PHE A 5 -12.33 11.38 -3.47
CA PHE A 5 -11.50 10.66 -2.49
C PHE A 5 -10.53 9.63 -3.07
N LYS A 6 -10.44 9.48 -4.39
CA LYS A 6 -9.51 8.49 -4.99
C LYS A 6 -8.07 8.98 -5.10
N ASN A 7 -7.83 10.29 -5.12
CA ASN A 7 -6.50 10.84 -5.40
C ASN A 7 -5.62 11.11 -4.17
N LEU A 8 -6.16 11.06 -2.95
CA LEU A 8 -5.39 11.31 -1.72
C LEU A 8 -4.64 10.06 -1.20
N PHE A 9 -4.87 8.89 -1.81
CA PHE A 9 -4.26 7.63 -1.37
C PHE A 9 -3.23 7.06 -2.36
N VAL A 10 -2.93 7.80 -3.43
CA VAL A 10 -1.95 7.42 -4.46
C VAL A 10 -0.55 7.68 -3.88
N GLU A 11 -0.04 6.69 -3.16
CA GLU A 11 1.34 6.68 -2.69
C GLU A 11 2.26 6.27 -3.84
N HIS A 12 3.41 6.94 -3.95
CA HIS A 12 4.42 6.65 -4.96
C HIS A 12 5.62 5.98 -4.30
N CYS A 13 6.29 5.10 -5.03
CA CYS A 13 7.51 4.48 -4.56
C CYS A 13 8.63 5.54 -4.41
N PRO A 14 9.31 5.63 -3.26
CA PRO A 14 10.38 6.61 -3.06
C PRO A 14 11.62 6.34 -3.93
N LYS A 15 11.78 5.12 -4.48
CA LYS A 15 12.93 4.75 -5.33
C LYS A 15 12.70 4.99 -6.81
N CYS A 16 11.56 4.56 -7.35
CA CYS A 16 11.28 4.64 -8.80
C CYS A 16 10.17 5.62 -9.17
N ASN A 17 9.55 6.28 -8.18
CA ASN A 17 8.45 7.22 -8.35
C ASN A 17 7.22 6.66 -9.10
N LYS A 18 7.12 5.32 -9.23
CA LYS A 18 5.94 4.64 -9.78
C LYS A 18 4.83 4.59 -8.73
N GLU A 19 3.58 4.57 -9.19
CA GLU A 19 2.41 4.39 -8.33
C GLU A 19 2.45 3.03 -7.62
N LEU A 20 2.16 3.02 -6.31
CA LEU A 20 2.05 1.79 -5.53
C LEU A 20 0.71 1.10 -5.81
N GLU A 21 0.76 -0.18 -6.13
CA GLU A 21 -0.42 -1.01 -6.34
C GLU A 21 -1.03 -1.38 -4.99
N THR A 22 -2.32 -1.09 -4.81
CA THR A 22 -3.05 -1.41 -3.57
C THR A 22 -3.73 -2.77 -3.69
N HIS A 23 -3.23 -3.76 -2.97
CA HIS A 23 -3.83 -5.08 -2.80
C HIS A 23 -4.59 -5.13 -1.47
N LYS A 24 -5.91 -5.29 -1.54
CA LYS A 24 -6.75 -5.53 -0.37
C LYS A 24 -7.00 -7.03 -0.26
N SER A 25 -6.58 -7.64 0.84
CA SER A 25 -6.87 -9.05 1.06
C SER A 25 -8.29 -9.19 1.63
N ASN A 26 -9.14 -9.98 0.96
CA ASN A 26 -10.52 -10.27 1.41
C ASN A 26 -10.57 -11.31 2.55
N LEU A 27 -9.42 -11.84 2.96
CA LEU A 27 -9.34 -12.73 4.11
C LEU A 27 -9.53 -11.89 5.39
N LEU A 28 -10.18 -12.51 6.39
CA LEU A 28 -10.69 -12.02 7.67
C LEU A 28 -9.92 -10.91 8.43
N SER A 29 -8.71 -10.56 8.03
CA SER A 29 -7.83 -9.55 8.63
C SER A 29 -7.86 -8.17 7.93
N SER A 30 -8.59 -7.98 6.82
CA SER A 30 -8.73 -6.69 6.11
C SER A 30 -7.40 -5.95 5.88
N VAL A 31 -6.32 -6.69 5.67
CA VAL A 31 -4.97 -6.12 5.46
C VAL A 31 -4.96 -5.38 4.14
N VAL A 32 -4.47 -4.14 4.16
CA VAL A 32 -4.28 -3.32 2.95
C VAL A 32 -2.79 -3.26 2.67
N VAL A 33 -2.36 -3.94 1.62
CA VAL A 33 -0.97 -3.95 1.16
C VAL A 33 -0.83 -2.96 0.00
N LYS A 34 0.19 -2.11 0.03
CA LYS A 34 0.58 -1.21 -1.05
C LYS A 34 1.98 -1.55 -1.46
N SER A 35 2.17 -2.10 -2.65
CA SER A 35 3.47 -2.57 -3.14
C SER A 35 3.85 -1.88 -4.43
N CYS A 36 5.13 -1.59 -4.59
CA CYS A 36 5.67 -1.14 -5.87
C CYS A 36 5.65 -2.30 -6.87
N PRO A 37 5.24 -2.12 -8.13
CA PRO A 37 5.27 -3.17 -9.14
C PRO A 37 6.68 -3.72 -9.37
N GLU A 38 7.70 -2.89 -9.16
CA GLU A 38 9.11 -3.26 -9.22
C GLU A 38 9.66 -3.81 -7.89
N GLN A 39 8.80 -4.06 -6.90
CA GLN A 39 9.15 -4.61 -5.57
C GLN A 39 10.21 -3.82 -4.76
N HIS A 40 10.40 -2.54 -5.10
CA HIS A 40 11.33 -1.67 -4.39
C HIS A 40 10.88 -1.26 -2.97
N TYR A 41 9.57 -1.28 -2.73
CA TYR A 41 8.90 -0.77 -1.54
C TYR A 41 7.56 -1.47 -1.34
N GLN A 42 7.22 -1.81 -0.10
CA GLN A 42 5.94 -2.38 0.29
C GLN A 42 5.48 -1.78 1.63
N LYS A 43 4.19 -1.46 1.73
CA LYS A 43 3.56 -0.91 2.92
C LYS A 43 2.30 -1.68 3.23
N GLU A 44 2.26 -2.32 4.38
CA GLU A 44 1.14 -3.15 4.81
C GLU A 44 0.46 -2.53 6.01
N TYR A 45 -0.83 -2.23 5.88
CA TYR A 45 -1.66 -1.85 7.00
C TYR A 45 -2.32 -3.09 7.60
N HIS A 46 -2.05 -3.33 8.88
CA HIS A 46 -2.58 -4.44 9.65
C HIS A 46 -3.61 -3.93 10.66
N PRO A 47 -4.93 -4.03 10.36
CA PRO A 47 -5.98 -3.52 11.24
C PRO A 47 -5.98 -4.15 12.63
N ALA A 48 -5.60 -5.42 12.72
CA ALA A 48 -5.53 -6.15 13.99
C ALA A 48 -4.50 -5.57 14.98
N PHE A 49 -3.48 -4.88 14.46
CA PHE A 49 -2.41 -4.27 15.24
C PHE A 49 -2.45 -2.74 15.18
N GLU A 50 -3.45 -2.16 14.51
CA GLU A 50 -3.58 -0.71 14.26
C GLU A 50 -2.28 -0.06 13.75
N THR A 51 -1.49 -0.81 12.98
CA THR A 51 -0.13 -0.41 12.61
C THR A 51 0.14 -0.55 11.12
N TYR A 52 1.17 0.16 10.67
CA TYR A 52 1.71 0.10 9.32
C TYR A 52 3.10 -0.53 9.38
N ILE A 53 3.33 -1.52 8.52
CA ILE A 53 4.63 -2.15 8.32
C ILE A 53 5.14 -1.68 6.97
N GLU A 54 6.24 -0.93 6.98
CA GLU A 54 6.91 -0.46 5.77
C GLU A 54 8.20 -1.26 5.57
N SER A 55 8.38 -1.79 4.36
CA SER A 55 9.47 -2.68 3.98
C SER A 55 10.17 -2.12 2.74
N ASP A 56 11.39 -1.64 2.94
CA ASP A 56 12.24 -1.01 1.91
C ASP A 56 13.19 -2.00 1.21
N THR A 57 12.82 -3.26 1.02
CA THR A 57 13.63 -4.24 0.27
C THR A 57 12.90 -5.56 0.05
N VAL A 58 12.52 -5.84 -1.19
CA VAL A 58 12.41 -7.21 -1.69
C VAL A 58 13.45 -7.30 -2.80
N SER A 59 14.65 -7.76 -2.43
CA SER A 59 15.77 -7.92 -3.34
C SER A 59 15.78 -9.29 -3.99
#